data_AF-A0A946VK04-F1
#
_entry.id   AF-A0A946VK04-F1
#
_cell.length_a   1.000
_cell.length_b   1.000
_cell.length_c   1.000
_cell.angle_alpha   90.00
_cell.angle_beta   90.00
_cell.angle_gamma   90.00
#
_symmetry.space_group_name_H-M   'P 1'
#
loop_
_entity.id
_entity.type
_entity.pdbx_description
1 polymer ?
#
loop_
_entity_poly.entity_id
_entity_poly.type
_entity_poly.pdbx_seq_one_letter_code
_entity_poly.pdbx_strand_id
1 'polypeptide(L)'
;MENPVVAANTPIKVELKKDQEYYFCVCGRSAKQPYCDGSHAGSAFKPRPFTAEETGEAYLCRCKHTANPPYCDGSHKQFTADQVGKPGPGMSSSTTGNSAPVAQATAEEPTVELIHQLAREGLGKMGHHGPMTAMGVPRQQLPQWDDIQIMTAQMAVKPLMEDQLVATETVIGPEARKPLSLKIPLFVSDMSFGALSEEAKIALARGAELAGTGICSGEGGMLPEEQAENSRYFYELASAMFGYQESLLNQVQAFHFKG
;
A
#
# COMPACT_ATOMS: atom_id res chain seq x y z
N MET A 1 -2.17 22.60 35.67
CA MET A 1 -0.86 22.77 35.01
C MET A 1 -1.08 23.65 33.80
N GLU A 2 -0.35 24.76 33.66
CA GLU A 2 -0.38 25.52 32.40
C GLU A 2 0.29 24.68 31.32
N ASN A 3 -0.36 24.52 30.17
CA ASN A 3 0.23 23.88 29.00
C ASN A 3 0.98 24.92 28.14
N PRO A 4 2.03 24.51 27.41
CA PRO A 4 2.76 25.42 26.55
C PRO A 4 1.86 25.93 25.42
N VAL A 5 2.10 27.17 25.01
CA VAL A 5 1.37 27.80 23.91
C VAL A 5 1.90 27.26 22.57
N VAL A 6 0.99 26.95 21.65
CA VAL A 6 1.38 26.55 20.29
C VAL A 6 1.88 27.79 19.54
N ALA A 7 3.20 28.01 19.51
CA ALA A 7 3.78 29.21 18.88
C ALA A 7 3.64 29.20 17.35
N ALA A 8 3.68 28.02 16.72
CA ALA A 8 3.32 27.82 15.32
C ALA A 8 3.04 26.34 15.03
N ASN A 9 2.26 26.06 13.98
CA ASN A 9 1.97 24.72 13.49
C ASN A 9 2.94 24.24 12.38
N THR A 10 4.07 24.91 12.21
CA THR A 10 5.15 24.50 11.30
C THR A 10 6.51 24.67 11.98
N PRO A 11 7.50 23.81 11.68
CA PRO A 11 8.86 23.95 12.21
C PRO A 11 9.56 25.18 11.62
N ILE A 12 10.69 25.55 12.20
CA ILE A 12 11.57 26.59 11.66
C ILE A 12 12.96 26.03 11.40
N LYS A 13 13.48 26.30 10.20
CA LYS A 13 14.86 25.99 9.83
C LYS A 13 15.79 27.00 10.50
N VAL A 14 16.84 26.51 11.16
CA VAL A 14 17.89 27.33 11.77
C VAL A 14 19.25 26.79 11.39
N GLU A 15 20.26 27.65 11.43
CA GLU A 15 21.66 27.24 11.36
C GLU A 15 22.22 27.09 12.77
N LEU A 16 22.73 25.90 13.08
CA LEU A 16 23.41 25.61 14.34
C LEU A 16 24.91 25.58 14.10
N LYS A 17 25.68 26.07 15.08
CA LYS A 17 27.15 25.98 15.09
C LYS A 17 27.58 24.97 16.15
N LYS A 18 28.48 24.06 15.76
CA LYS A 18 29.06 23.08 16.66
C LYS A 18 29.60 23.73 17.93
N ASP A 19 29.36 23.07 19.06
CA ASP A 19 29.78 23.48 20.41
C ASP A 19 29.19 24.81 20.91
N GLN A 20 28.26 25.42 20.15
CA GLN A 20 27.52 26.60 20.60
C GLN A 20 26.32 26.19 21.46
N GLU A 21 26.20 26.82 22.63
CA GLU A 21 25.05 26.65 23.52
C GLU A 21 23.87 27.55 23.08
N TYR A 22 22.68 26.97 23.05
CA TYR A 22 21.42 27.64 22.72
C TYR A 22 20.37 27.36 23.79
N TYR A 23 19.42 28.28 23.94
CA TYR A 23 18.32 28.16 24.90
C TYR A 23 16.98 28.04 24.16
N PHE A 24 16.43 26.83 24.12
CA PHE A 24 15.16 26.55 23.47
C PHE A 24 13.97 27.05 24.30
N CYS A 25 13.05 27.77 23.65
CA CYS A 25 11.81 28.21 24.29
C CYS A 25 10.85 27.03 24.45
N VAL A 26 10.51 26.67 25.69
CA VAL A 26 9.55 25.59 26.00
C VAL A 26 8.12 26.11 26.18
N CYS A 27 7.92 27.35 26.63
CA CYS A 27 6.59 27.89 26.97
C CYS A 27 5.76 28.36 25.77
N GLY A 28 6.38 28.58 24.60
CA GLY A 28 5.72 29.10 23.40
C GLY A 28 5.44 30.62 23.40
N ARG A 29 5.81 31.34 24.46
CA ARG A 29 5.53 32.79 24.61
C ARG A 29 6.63 33.73 24.08
N SER A 30 7.81 33.20 23.75
CA SER A 30 8.92 34.01 23.24
C SER A 30 8.58 34.64 21.89
N ALA A 31 8.95 35.90 21.69
CA ALA A 31 8.91 36.59 20.40
C ALA A 31 10.08 36.18 19.49
N LYS A 32 11.16 35.61 20.05
CA LYS A 32 12.35 35.13 19.32
C LYS A 32 12.33 33.62 19.05
N GLN A 33 11.15 33.05 18.76
CA GLN A 33 11.02 31.63 18.44
C GLN A 33 12.04 31.19 17.38
N PRO A 34 12.70 30.04 17.53
CA PRO A 34 12.43 28.98 18.51
C PRO A 34 13.14 29.15 19.86
N TYR A 35 13.92 30.23 20.03
CA TYR A 35 14.76 30.48 21.19
C TYR A 35 14.04 31.27 22.29
N CYS A 36 14.56 31.15 23.51
CA CYS A 36 14.05 31.88 24.66
C CYS A 36 14.50 33.36 24.65
N ASP A 37 13.58 34.28 24.94
CA ASP A 37 13.85 35.72 25.09
C ASP A 37 13.57 36.23 26.52
N GLY A 38 13.25 35.34 27.46
CA GLY A 38 12.88 35.69 28.83
C GLY A 38 11.37 35.73 29.11
N SER A 39 10.50 35.64 28.09
CA SER A 39 9.03 35.68 28.24
C SER A 39 8.42 34.51 29.04
N HIS A 40 9.25 33.57 29.50
CA HIS A 40 8.84 32.49 30.40
C HIS A 40 8.80 32.92 31.88
N ALA A 41 9.38 34.07 32.23
CA ALA A 41 9.41 34.59 33.59
C ALA A 41 7.98 34.70 34.15
N GLY A 42 7.73 34.11 35.33
CA GLY A 42 6.40 34.02 35.94
C GLY A 42 5.58 32.80 35.55
N SER A 43 6.08 31.93 34.66
CA SER A 43 5.47 30.62 34.35
C SER A 43 6.24 29.47 35.00
N ALA A 44 5.65 28.28 35.03
CA ALA A 44 6.32 27.06 35.50
C ALA A 44 7.38 26.51 34.51
N PHE A 45 7.49 27.08 33.31
CA PHE A 45 8.38 26.60 32.27
C PHE A 45 9.80 27.17 32.41
N LYS A 46 10.81 26.29 32.32
CA LYS A 46 12.22 26.68 32.22
C LYS A 46 12.71 26.50 30.77
N PRO A 47 13.53 27.42 30.23
CA PRO A 47 14.18 27.22 28.94
C PRO A 47 15.03 25.96 28.97
N ARG A 48 15.09 25.22 27.85
CA ARG A 48 15.92 24.02 27.74
C ARG A 48 17.24 24.39 27.07
N PRO A 49 18.39 24.38 27.79
CA PRO A 49 19.68 24.54 27.16
C PRO A 49 19.98 23.30 26.30
N PHE A 50 20.65 23.51 25.16
CA PHE A 50 21.22 22.45 24.35
C PHE A 50 22.47 22.96 23.64
N THR A 51 23.42 22.06 23.39
CA THR A 51 24.62 22.34 22.61
C THR A 51 24.51 21.61 21.29
N ALA A 52 24.83 22.28 20.19
CA ALA A 52 24.82 21.63 18.88
C ALA A 52 26.07 20.75 18.71
N GLU A 53 25.87 19.48 18.36
CA GLU A 53 26.95 18.51 18.17
C GLU A 53 27.69 18.71 16.83
N GLU A 54 27.00 19.29 15.84
CA GLU A 54 27.50 19.54 14.49
C GLU A 54 27.08 20.92 13.99
N THR A 55 27.85 21.47 13.04
CA THR A 55 27.50 22.70 12.33
C THR A 55 26.64 22.36 11.12
N GLY A 56 25.44 22.92 11.02
CA GLY A 56 24.55 22.64 9.90
C GLY A 56 23.14 23.20 10.05
N GLU A 57 22.31 22.87 9.06
CA GLU A 57 20.88 23.20 9.09
C GLU A 57 20.12 22.21 9.97
N ALA A 58 19.26 22.72 10.85
CA ALA A 58 18.36 21.91 11.67
C ALA A 58 16.95 22.49 11.71
N TYR A 59 15.96 21.62 11.89
CA TYR A 59 14.57 22.04 12.06
C TYR A 59 14.18 21.99 13.54
N LEU A 60 13.95 23.16 14.14
CA LEU A 60 13.54 23.28 15.54
C LEU A 60 12.03 23.39 15.71
N CYS A 61 11.55 22.84 16.82
CA CYS A 61 10.13 22.80 17.14
C CYS A 61 9.56 24.17 17.54
N ARG A 62 8.48 24.59 16.88
CA ARG A 62 7.70 25.77 17.29
C ARG A 62 6.36 25.44 17.94
N CYS A 63 5.83 24.22 17.78
CA CYS A 63 4.56 23.85 18.41
C CYS A 63 4.68 23.62 19.93
N LYS A 64 5.88 23.31 20.44
CA LYS A 64 6.19 23.03 21.87
C LYS A 64 5.60 21.74 22.42
N HIS A 65 5.16 20.87 21.53
CA HIS A 65 4.61 19.55 21.83
C HIS A 65 5.46 18.42 21.20
N THR A 66 6.72 18.72 20.84
CA THR A 66 7.67 17.71 20.35
C THR A 66 8.08 16.76 21.48
N ALA A 67 8.13 15.46 21.18
CA ALA A 67 8.75 14.45 22.04
C ALA A 67 10.28 14.43 21.90
N ASN A 68 10.86 15.13 20.91
CA ASN A 68 12.30 15.23 20.68
C ASN A 68 12.84 16.68 20.78
N PRO A 69 12.64 17.39 21.90
CA PRO A 69 13.12 18.77 22.04
C PRO A 69 14.67 18.86 22.02
N PRO A 70 15.25 19.84 21.32
CA PRO A 70 14.62 21.02 20.71
C PRO A 70 14.11 20.82 19.27
N TYR A 71 14.33 19.64 18.69
CA TYR A 71 14.08 19.32 17.29
C TYR A 71 12.59 19.06 16.99
N CYS A 72 12.24 19.20 15.71
CA CYS A 72 10.92 18.83 15.22
C CYS A 72 10.80 17.31 15.02
N ASP A 73 9.72 16.72 15.53
CA ASP A 73 9.37 15.30 15.43
C ASP A 73 8.09 15.06 14.60
N GLY A 74 7.53 16.11 13.98
CA GLY A 74 6.27 16.04 13.23
C GLY A 74 5.01 16.28 14.08
N SER A 75 5.11 16.38 15.41
CA SER A 75 3.96 16.62 16.30
C SER A 75 3.18 17.88 15.96
N HIS A 76 3.74 18.83 15.20
CA HIS A 76 3.03 20.02 14.75
C HIS A 76 1.84 19.74 13.81
N LYS A 77 1.81 18.58 13.12
CA LYS A 77 0.72 18.20 12.19
C LYS A 77 -0.65 18.05 12.88
N GLN A 78 -0.68 17.87 14.20
CA GLN A 78 -1.92 17.78 14.97
C GLN A 78 -2.62 19.13 15.20
N PHE A 79 -1.96 20.26 14.88
CA PHE A 79 -2.46 21.60 15.16
C PHE A 79 -2.90 22.35 13.90
N THR A 80 -4.10 22.92 13.95
CA THR A 80 -4.61 23.82 12.89
C THR A 80 -4.16 25.26 13.13
N ALA A 81 -4.32 26.12 12.11
CA ALA A 81 -3.96 27.54 12.20
C ALA A 81 -4.69 28.26 13.35
N ASP A 82 -5.94 27.89 13.64
CA ASP A 82 -6.76 28.48 14.70
C ASP A 82 -6.27 28.17 16.13
N GLN A 83 -5.38 27.18 16.28
CA GLN A 83 -4.81 26.79 17.56
C GLN A 83 -3.48 27.49 17.85
N VAL A 84 -2.89 28.18 16.87
CA VAL A 84 -1.68 28.98 17.05
C VAL A 84 -1.97 30.16 18.01
N GLY A 85 -1.09 30.36 18.99
CA GLY A 85 -1.25 31.38 20.04
C GLY A 85 -2.13 30.96 21.21
N LYS A 86 -2.72 29.76 21.20
CA LYS A 86 -3.52 29.21 22.30
C LYS A 86 -2.73 28.16 23.09
N PRO A 87 -3.05 27.94 24.39
CA PRO A 87 -2.52 26.81 25.14
C PRO A 87 -2.88 25.50 24.44
N GLY A 88 -1.87 24.66 24.17
CA GLY A 88 -2.10 23.35 23.56
C GLY A 88 -2.51 22.29 24.58
N PRO A 89 -2.72 21.03 24.14
CA PRO A 89 -3.08 19.92 25.01
C PRO A 89 -1.95 19.50 25.98
N GLY A 90 -0.73 20.04 25.80
CA GLY A 90 0.47 19.58 26.51
C GLY A 90 1.07 18.33 25.86
N MET A 91 2.30 17.96 26.24
CA MET A 91 2.87 16.68 25.82
C MET A 91 2.04 15.55 26.47
N SER A 92 1.49 14.64 25.66
CA SER A 92 0.83 13.44 26.17
C SER A 92 1.76 12.73 27.15
N SER A 93 1.24 12.38 28.32
CA SER A 93 1.96 11.81 29.47
C SER A 93 2.55 10.41 29.24
N SER A 94 2.63 9.93 28.00
CA SER A 94 3.19 8.63 27.65
C SER A 94 4.71 8.63 27.44
N THR A 95 5.39 9.78 27.54
CA THR A 95 6.80 9.90 27.12
C THR A 95 7.68 10.59 28.16
N THR A 96 7.64 10.12 29.42
CA THR A 96 8.60 10.50 30.47
C THR A 96 9.93 9.72 30.40
N GLY A 97 10.35 9.33 29.20
CA GLY A 97 11.59 8.58 28.97
C GLY A 97 12.37 9.15 27.81
N ASN A 98 13.69 9.11 27.90
CA ASN A 98 14.67 9.52 26.87
C ASN A 98 14.63 8.63 25.60
N SER A 99 13.49 8.03 25.29
CA SER A 99 13.27 7.09 24.21
C SER A 99 12.86 7.83 22.94
N ALA A 100 13.46 7.44 21.81
CA ALA A 100 13.10 7.93 20.49
C ALA A 100 11.57 7.77 20.24
N PRO A 101 10.94 8.70 19.49
CA PRO A 101 9.54 8.58 19.13
C PRO A 101 9.26 7.28 18.38
N VAL A 102 8.08 6.72 18.58
CA VAL A 102 7.64 5.52 17.86
C VAL A 102 7.30 5.92 16.42
N ALA A 103 7.99 5.32 15.46
CA ALA A 103 7.69 5.52 14.04
C ALA A 103 6.25 5.07 13.72
N GLN A 104 5.52 5.91 12.97
CA GLN A 104 4.17 5.65 12.50
C GLN A 104 4.10 5.85 10.99
N ALA A 105 3.41 4.94 10.29
CA ALA A 105 3.20 5.07 8.85
C ALA A 105 2.45 6.36 8.52
N THR A 106 2.91 7.07 7.48
CA THR A 106 2.24 8.26 6.93
C THR A 106 1.86 8.04 5.47
N ALA A 107 1.09 8.95 4.88
CA ALA A 107 0.75 8.87 3.45
C ALA A 107 2.01 9.02 2.57
N GLU A 108 2.95 9.87 2.99
CA GLU A 108 4.21 10.12 2.29
C GLU A 108 5.25 9.02 2.54
N GLU A 109 5.27 8.44 3.74
CA GLU A 109 6.17 7.36 4.14
C GLU A 109 5.39 6.18 4.76
N PRO A 110 4.67 5.39 3.94
CA PRO A 110 3.81 4.32 4.44
C PRO A 110 4.58 3.13 5.03
N THR A 111 5.87 3.00 4.72
CA THR A 111 6.71 1.87 5.11
C THR A 111 7.59 2.16 6.33
N VAL A 112 7.63 3.39 6.83
CA VAL A 112 8.57 3.81 7.90
C VAL A 112 8.39 2.99 9.18
N GLU A 113 7.15 2.72 9.57
CA GLU A 113 6.85 1.89 10.74
C GLU A 113 7.39 0.46 10.58
N LEU A 114 7.17 -0.14 9.41
CA LEU A 114 7.66 -1.49 9.09
C LEU A 114 9.19 -1.54 9.08
N ILE A 115 9.86 -0.54 8.52
CA ILE A 115 11.33 -0.45 8.50
C ILE A 115 11.87 -0.40 9.94
N HIS A 116 11.29 0.44 10.79
CA HIS A 116 11.69 0.54 12.20
C HIS A 116 11.39 -0.75 12.97
N GLN A 117 10.30 -1.44 12.66
CA GLN A 117 10.01 -2.76 13.22
C GLN A 117 11.07 -3.78 12.80
N LEU A 118 11.39 -3.88 11.50
CA LEU A 118 12.42 -4.79 10.98
C LEU A 118 13.79 -4.51 11.59
N ALA A 119 14.16 -3.24 11.76
CA ALA A 119 15.43 -2.86 12.39
C ALA A 119 15.51 -3.30 13.86
N ARG A 120 14.40 -3.24 14.61
CA ARG A 120 14.34 -3.66 16.02
C ARG A 120 14.27 -5.16 16.19
N GLU A 121 13.50 -5.83 15.35
CA GLU A 121 13.08 -7.22 15.57
C GLU A 121 13.84 -8.23 14.71
N GLY A 122 14.37 -7.78 13.57
CA GLY A 122 15.05 -8.63 12.60
C GLY A 122 14.13 -9.69 11.98
N LEU A 123 14.73 -10.56 11.17
CA LEU A 123 14.02 -11.65 10.47
C LEU A 123 13.61 -12.79 11.43
N GLY A 124 14.12 -12.82 12.66
CA GLY A 124 13.78 -13.85 13.65
C GLY A 124 12.30 -13.84 14.06
N LYS A 125 11.67 -12.67 14.10
CA LYS A 125 10.22 -12.54 14.38
C LYS A 125 9.35 -12.53 13.13
N MET A 126 9.88 -12.03 12.01
CA MET A 126 9.11 -11.83 10.77
C MET A 126 9.18 -13.03 9.80
N GLY A 127 10.00 -14.04 10.12
CA GLY A 127 10.29 -15.17 9.25
C GLY A 127 11.38 -14.86 8.24
N HIS A 128 12.03 -15.91 7.71
CA HIS A 128 13.15 -15.79 6.77
C HIS A 128 12.81 -14.96 5.52
N HIS A 129 11.56 -15.03 5.06
CA HIS A 129 11.06 -14.32 3.88
C HIS A 129 10.35 -12.99 4.21
N GLY A 130 10.29 -12.62 5.50
CA GLY A 130 9.47 -11.49 5.95
C GLY A 130 7.96 -11.70 5.73
N PRO A 131 7.17 -10.64 5.89
CA PRO A 131 5.73 -10.70 5.61
C PRO A 131 5.49 -10.98 4.12
N MET A 132 4.89 -12.13 3.83
CA MET A 132 4.44 -12.48 2.48
C MET A 132 3.04 -11.92 2.25
N THR A 133 2.87 -11.13 1.19
CA THR A 133 1.56 -10.68 0.70
C THR A 133 1.36 -11.17 -0.73
N ALA A 134 0.11 -11.25 -1.17
CA ALA A 134 -0.17 -11.44 -2.58
C ALA A 134 0.44 -10.27 -3.38
N MET A 135 1.14 -10.61 -4.46
CA MET A 135 1.50 -9.63 -5.47
C MET A 135 0.21 -9.15 -6.12
N GLY A 136 -0.03 -7.84 -6.13
CA GLY A 136 -1.25 -7.28 -6.70
C GLY A 136 -1.43 -5.81 -6.41
N VAL A 137 -2.44 -5.23 -7.05
CA VAL A 137 -2.87 -3.86 -6.80
C VAL A 137 -3.69 -3.86 -5.50
N PRO A 138 -3.40 -2.97 -4.53
CA PRO A 138 -4.20 -2.86 -3.31
C PRO A 138 -5.69 -2.72 -3.63
N ARG A 139 -6.56 -3.43 -2.90
CA ARG A 139 -8.01 -3.42 -3.16
C ARG A 139 -8.60 -2.01 -3.23
N GLN A 140 -8.08 -1.08 -2.43
CA GLN A 140 -8.53 0.31 -2.41
C GLN A 140 -8.24 1.09 -3.71
N GLN A 141 -7.34 0.59 -4.56
CA GLN A 141 -6.99 1.16 -5.86
C GLN A 141 -7.71 0.47 -7.03
N LEU A 142 -8.47 -0.61 -6.76
CA LEU A 142 -9.29 -1.28 -7.77
C LEU A 142 -10.69 -0.66 -7.80
N PRO A 143 -11.37 -0.64 -8.97
CA PRO A 143 -12.77 -0.24 -9.05
C PRO A 143 -13.64 -1.06 -8.11
N GLN A 144 -14.49 -0.38 -7.36
CA GLN A 144 -15.49 -0.97 -6.48
C GLN A 144 -16.81 -1.14 -7.23
N TRP A 145 -17.68 -2.02 -6.73
CA TRP A 145 -19.02 -2.18 -7.30
C TRP A 145 -19.83 -0.88 -7.26
N ASP A 146 -19.59 -0.04 -6.24
CA ASP A 146 -20.22 1.28 -6.12
C ASP A 146 -19.71 2.31 -7.13
N ASP A 147 -18.56 2.04 -7.78
CA ASP A 147 -18.01 2.89 -8.85
C ASP A 147 -18.66 2.58 -10.21
N ILE A 148 -19.43 1.50 -10.33
CA ILE A 148 -20.00 1.01 -11.60
C ILE A 148 -21.51 1.26 -11.62
N GLN A 149 -21.96 2.08 -12.57
CA GLN A 149 -23.38 2.25 -12.88
C GLN A 149 -23.76 1.50 -14.16
N ILE A 150 -24.62 0.48 -14.05
CA ILE A 150 -25.15 -0.24 -15.21
C ILE A 150 -26.41 0.48 -15.72
N MET A 151 -26.33 1.10 -16.89
CA MET A 151 -27.49 1.69 -17.57
C MET A 151 -28.19 0.64 -18.45
N THR A 152 -29.39 0.23 -18.05
CA THR A 152 -30.20 -0.71 -18.86
C THR A 152 -30.80 -0.02 -20.09
N ALA A 153 -30.78 -0.67 -21.24
CA ALA A 153 -31.28 -0.13 -22.51
C ALA A 153 -32.82 -0.19 -22.66
N GLN A 154 -33.58 0.33 -21.68
CA GLN A 154 -35.02 0.07 -21.53
C GLN A 154 -35.89 0.46 -22.74
N MET A 155 -35.52 1.52 -23.47
CA MET A 155 -36.30 2.01 -24.62
C MET A 155 -35.83 1.43 -25.97
N ALA A 156 -34.61 0.90 -26.03
CA ALA A 156 -34.04 0.32 -27.24
C ALA A 156 -34.25 -1.20 -27.31
N VAL A 157 -34.15 -1.88 -26.16
CA VAL A 157 -34.34 -3.32 -26.00
C VAL A 157 -35.24 -3.55 -24.80
N LYS A 158 -36.40 -4.14 -25.05
CA LYS A 158 -37.31 -4.52 -23.95
C LYS A 158 -36.64 -5.58 -23.07
N PRO A 159 -36.76 -5.50 -21.74
CA PRO A 159 -36.30 -6.56 -20.86
C PRO A 159 -36.95 -7.90 -21.22
N LEU A 160 -36.19 -8.97 -21.04
CA LEU A 160 -36.72 -10.33 -21.16
C LEU A 160 -37.63 -10.64 -19.95
N MET A 161 -38.62 -11.51 -20.18
CA MET A 161 -39.45 -12.06 -19.11
C MET A 161 -38.63 -13.06 -18.28
N GLU A 162 -39.02 -13.28 -17.02
CA GLU A 162 -38.29 -14.12 -16.07
C GLU A 162 -38.12 -15.59 -16.49
N ASP A 163 -39.02 -16.07 -17.35
CA ASP A 163 -39.02 -17.44 -17.87
C ASP A 163 -38.14 -17.63 -19.11
N GLN A 164 -37.58 -16.55 -19.66
CA GLN A 164 -36.75 -16.62 -20.85
C GLN A 164 -35.36 -17.15 -20.51
N LEU A 165 -34.93 -18.16 -21.26
CA LEU A 165 -33.58 -18.67 -21.16
C LEU A 165 -32.59 -17.63 -21.72
N VAL A 166 -31.62 -17.26 -20.91
CA VAL A 166 -30.50 -16.40 -21.32
C VAL A 166 -29.27 -17.26 -21.55
N ALA A 167 -28.75 -17.27 -22.77
CA ALA A 167 -27.50 -17.94 -23.08
C ALA A 167 -26.32 -17.05 -22.67
N THR A 168 -25.36 -17.64 -21.96
CA THR A 168 -24.08 -17.01 -21.59
C THR A 168 -22.93 -17.60 -22.39
N GLU A 169 -23.24 -18.32 -23.47
CA GLU A 169 -22.23 -18.88 -24.36
C GLU A 169 -21.32 -17.77 -24.89
N THR A 170 -20.02 -18.05 -24.86
CA THR A 170 -18.99 -17.11 -25.31
C THR A 170 -18.18 -17.78 -26.40
N VAL A 171 -18.14 -17.14 -27.58
CA VAL A 171 -17.33 -17.59 -28.72
C VAL A 171 -16.13 -16.68 -28.85
N ILE A 172 -14.94 -17.23 -28.63
CA ILE A 172 -13.67 -16.54 -28.81
C ILE A 172 -13.19 -16.76 -30.24
N GLY A 173 -12.87 -15.67 -30.94
CA GLY A 173 -12.47 -15.69 -32.34
C GLY A 173 -13.58 -16.18 -33.27
N PRO A 174 -14.76 -15.51 -33.32
CA PRO A 174 -15.88 -15.95 -34.15
C PRO A 174 -15.55 -16.04 -35.65
N GLU A 175 -14.56 -15.27 -36.13
CA GLU A 175 -14.08 -15.31 -37.52
C GLU A 175 -12.87 -16.24 -37.73
N ALA A 176 -12.38 -16.90 -36.68
CA ALA A 176 -11.29 -17.85 -36.80
C ALA A 176 -11.74 -19.10 -37.56
N ARG A 177 -10.80 -19.80 -38.22
CA ARG A 177 -11.09 -21.10 -38.87
C ARG A 177 -11.61 -22.16 -37.89
N LYS A 178 -11.23 -22.05 -36.62
CA LYS A 178 -11.66 -22.90 -35.51
C LYS A 178 -12.01 -22.02 -34.30
N PRO A 179 -13.22 -21.45 -34.25
CA PRO A 179 -13.66 -20.65 -33.10
C PRO A 179 -13.70 -21.51 -31.83
N LEU A 180 -13.41 -20.91 -30.69
CA LEU A 180 -13.47 -21.57 -29.39
C LEU A 180 -14.78 -21.19 -28.69
N SER A 181 -15.66 -22.18 -28.46
CA SER A 181 -16.90 -21.99 -27.70
C SER A 181 -16.74 -22.41 -26.23
N LEU A 182 -17.16 -21.52 -25.33
CA LEU A 182 -17.26 -21.73 -23.89
C LEU A 182 -18.74 -21.62 -23.50
N LYS A 183 -19.24 -22.49 -22.61
CA LYS A 183 -20.63 -22.43 -22.14
C LYS A 183 -20.92 -21.19 -21.28
N ILE A 184 -19.88 -20.61 -20.68
CA ILE A 184 -19.95 -19.47 -19.77
C ILE A 184 -18.83 -18.46 -20.08
N PRO A 185 -19.00 -17.17 -19.73
CA PRO A 185 -18.03 -16.11 -19.99
C PRO A 185 -16.96 -16.05 -18.90
N LEU A 186 -16.56 -17.20 -18.36
CA LEU A 186 -15.61 -17.34 -17.26
C LEU A 186 -14.66 -18.46 -17.62
N PHE A 187 -13.36 -18.29 -17.38
CA PHE A 187 -12.36 -19.35 -17.54
C PHE A 187 -11.36 -19.29 -16.38
N VAL A 188 -10.58 -20.36 -16.20
CA VAL A 188 -9.53 -20.38 -15.18
C VAL A 188 -8.29 -19.68 -15.74
N SER A 189 -7.94 -18.53 -15.17
CA SER A 189 -6.85 -17.68 -15.63
C SER A 189 -5.46 -18.30 -15.42
N ASP A 190 -4.45 -17.62 -15.97
CA ASP A 190 -3.07 -18.08 -16.09
C ASP A 190 -2.39 -18.27 -14.74
N MET A 191 -2.32 -19.53 -14.30
CA MET A 191 -1.63 -19.88 -13.06
C MET A 191 -0.56 -20.92 -13.37
N SER A 192 0.70 -20.52 -13.19
CA SER A 192 1.86 -21.32 -13.54
C SER A 192 2.00 -22.56 -12.65
N PHE A 193 2.35 -23.68 -13.28
CA PHE A 193 3.00 -24.78 -12.58
C PHE A 193 4.28 -24.29 -11.90
N GLY A 194 4.53 -24.72 -10.67
CA GLY A 194 5.60 -24.22 -9.79
C GLY A 194 5.13 -23.16 -8.80
N ALA A 195 4.11 -22.37 -9.15
CA ALA A 195 3.33 -21.59 -8.18
C ALA A 195 2.17 -22.43 -7.61
N LEU A 196 1.56 -23.26 -8.46
CA LEU A 196 0.62 -24.30 -8.08
C LEU A 196 1.25 -25.69 -8.20
N SER A 197 0.73 -26.64 -7.41
CA SER A 197 1.10 -28.05 -7.55
C SER A 197 0.49 -28.66 -8.82
N GLU A 198 1.06 -29.79 -9.26
CA GLU A 198 0.55 -30.55 -10.40
C GLU A 198 -0.91 -30.99 -10.19
N GLU A 199 -1.23 -31.51 -9.00
CA GLU A 199 -2.58 -31.97 -8.66
C GLU A 199 -3.59 -30.82 -8.68
N ALA A 200 -3.18 -29.62 -8.25
CA ALA A 200 -4.01 -28.44 -8.31
C ALA A 200 -4.33 -28.05 -9.76
N LYS A 201 -3.33 -28.12 -10.65
CA LYS A 201 -3.50 -27.83 -12.09
C LYS A 201 -4.46 -28.82 -12.75
N ILE A 202 -4.25 -30.12 -12.54
CA ILE A 202 -5.12 -31.20 -13.05
C ILE A 202 -6.56 -31.03 -12.54
N ALA A 203 -6.74 -30.74 -11.24
CA ALA A 203 -8.06 -30.54 -10.65
C ALA A 203 -8.78 -29.31 -11.23
N LEU A 204 -8.08 -28.20 -11.43
CA LEU A 204 -8.62 -26.99 -12.04
C LEU A 204 -9.02 -27.23 -13.50
N ALA A 205 -8.18 -27.93 -14.27
CA ALA A 205 -8.47 -28.26 -15.67
C ALA A 205 -9.73 -29.13 -15.81
N ARG A 206 -9.83 -30.19 -14.99
CA ARG A 206 -11.02 -31.04 -14.92
C ARG A 206 -12.26 -30.26 -14.50
N GLY A 207 -12.14 -29.38 -13.50
CA GLY A 207 -13.23 -28.52 -13.05
C GLY A 207 -13.72 -27.58 -14.16
N ALA A 208 -12.79 -26.98 -14.92
CA ALA A 208 -13.12 -26.14 -16.05
C ALA A 208 -13.84 -26.92 -17.16
N GLU A 209 -13.41 -28.16 -17.46
CA GLU A 209 -14.06 -29.00 -18.47
C GLU A 209 -15.51 -29.35 -18.07
N LEU A 210 -15.72 -29.75 -16.81
CA LEU A 210 -17.04 -30.04 -16.27
C LEU A 210 -17.96 -28.81 -16.29
N ALA A 211 -17.41 -27.62 -16.07
CA ALA A 211 -18.12 -26.35 -16.20
C ALA A 211 -18.35 -25.92 -17.67
N GLY A 212 -17.76 -26.63 -18.64
CA GLY A 212 -17.84 -26.30 -20.06
C GLY A 212 -17.04 -25.06 -20.45
N THR A 213 -15.95 -24.79 -19.74
CA THR A 213 -15.03 -23.69 -20.00
C THR A 213 -13.57 -24.14 -20.07
N GLY A 214 -12.68 -23.19 -20.34
CA GLY A 214 -11.24 -23.41 -20.49
C GLY A 214 -10.41 -23.05 -19.27
N ILE A 215 -9.14 -23.41 -19.38
CA ILE A 215 -8.06 -23.07 -18.43
C ILE A 215 -6.81 -22.69 -19.22
N CYS A 216 -5.94 -21.87 -18.63
CA CYS A 216 -4.64 -21.55 -19.22
C CYS A 216 -3.45 -22.18 -18.48
N SER A 217 -2.40 -22.52 -19.25
CA SER A 217 -1.17 -23.12 -18.75
C SER A 217 -0.43 -22.26 -17.72
N GLY A 218 -0.48 -20.94 -17.87
CA GLY A 218 0.47 -20.06 -17.20
C GLY A 218 1.89 -20.14 -17.80
N GLU A 219 2.78 -19.25 -17.36
CA GLU A 219 4.20 -19.21 -17.74
C GLU A 219 5.00 -20.45 -17.29
N GLY A 220 4.46 -21.25 -16.39
CA GLY A 220 5.08 -22.50 -15.93
C GLY A 220 5.11 -23.60 -17.00
N GLY A 221 4.40 -23.39 -18.12
CA GLY A 221 4.29 -24.35 -19.21
C GLY A 221 3.09 -25.28 -19.06
N MET A 222 2.91 -26.13 -20.07
CA MET A 222 1.78 -27.05 -20.18
C MET A 222 2.16 -28.42 -19.63
N LEU A 223 1.45 -28.87 -18.60
CA LEU A 223 1.56 -30.24 -18.10
C LEU A 223 0.71 -31.16 -19.00
N PRO A 224 1.24 -32.31 -19.48
CA PRO A 224 0.48 -33.23 -20.32
C PRO A 224 -0.83 -33.71 -19.67
N GLU A 225 -0.78 -34.03 -18.38
CA GLU A 225 -1.91 -34.50 -17.59
C GLU A 225 -2.97 -33.40 -17.40
N GLU A 226 -2.54 -32.15 -17.21
CA GLU A 226 -3.45 -31.01 -17.13
C GLU A 226 -4.15 -30.74 -18.46
N GLN A 227 -3.39 -30.73 -19.57
CA GLN A 227 -3.94 -30.49 -20.90
C GLN A 227 -4.95 -31.57 -21.29
N ALA A 228 -4.68 -32.83 -20.95
CA ALA A 228 -5.58 -33.95 -21.25
C ALA A 228 -6.94 -33.83 -20.54
N GLU A 229 -7.04 -33.07 -19.45
CA GLU A 229 -8.27 -32.90 -18.67
C GLU A 229 -9.18 -31.79 -19.19
N ASN A 230 -8.74 -30.97 -20.16
CA ASN A 230 -9.54 -29.87 -20.69
C ASN A 230 -9.39 -29.70 -22.21
N SER A 231 -10.52 -29.78 -22.91
CA SER A 231 -10.61 -29.66 -24.37
C SER A 231 -10.57 -28.22 -24.91
N ARG A 232 -10.57 -27.24 -24.00
CA ARG A 232 -10.62 -25.78 -24.25
C ARG A 232 -9.38 -25.13 -23.62
N TYR A 233 -8.21 -25.64 -23.95
CA TYR A 233 -6.97 -25.29 -23.30
C TYR A 233 -6.32 -24.06 -23.95
N PHE A 234 -5.97 -23.09 -23.11
CA PHE A 234 -5.28 -21.86 -23.49
C PHE A 234 -3.79 -22.02 -23.18
N TYR A 235 -2.95 -21.46 -24.04
CA TYR A 235 -1.50 -21.47 -23.86
C TYR A 235 -0.98 -20.06 -23.66
N GLU A 236 -0.31 -19.82 -22.53
CA GLU A 236 0.24 -18.51 -22.21
C GLU A 236 1.60 -18.33 -22.88
N LEU A 237 1.78 -17.19 -23.54
CA LEU A 237 3.08 -16.71 -24.03
C LEU A 237 3.39 -15.38 -23.36
N ALA A 238 4.31 -15.43 -22.39
CA ALA A 238 4.88 -14.24 -21.76
C ALA A 238 6.19 -13.81 -22.43
N SER A 239 6.62 -12.59 -22.12
CA SER A 239 7.82 -11.96 -22.71
C SER A 239 9.11 -12.78 -22.54
N ALA A 240 9.24 -13.52 -21.45
CA ALA A 240 10.40 -14.37 -21.17
C ALA A 240 10.32 -15.77 -21.83
N MET A 241 9.19 -16.13 -22.45
CA MET A 241 8.94 -17.41 -23.10
C MET A 241 9.16 -18.64 -22.18
N PHE A 242 8.99 -18.49 -20.87
CA PHE A 242 9.03 -19.62 -19.96
C PHE A 242 7.90 -20.60 -20.26
N GLY A 243 8.21 -21.89 -20.18
CA GLY A 243 7.25 -22.96 -20.45
C GLY A 243 6.79 -23.07 -21.91
N TYR A 244 7.20 -22.15 -22.80
CA TYR A 244 6.83 -22.11 -24.20
C TYR A 244 7.59 -23.15 -25.04
N GLN A 245 6.85 -23.95 -25.81
CA GLN A 245 7.40 -24.87 -26.79
C GLN A 245 6.49 -24.91 -28.03
N GLU A 246 7.07 -24.60 -29.19
CA GLU A 246 6.34 -24.56 -30.47
C GLU A 246 5.76 -25.92 -30.89
N SER A 247 6.32 -27.02 -30.40
CA SER A 247 5.79 -28.38 -30.62
C SER A 247 4.40 -28.59 -30.00
N LEU A 248 4.03 -27.80 -28.99
CA LEU A 248 2.77 -27.95 -28.24
C LEU A 248 1.60 -27.22 -28.89
N LEU A 249 1.84 -26.36 -29.90
CA LEU A 249 0.81 -25.49 -30.46
C LEU A 249 -0.33 -26.23 -31.16
N ASN A 250 -0.08 -27.46 -31.59
CA ASN A 250 -1.10 -28.30 -32.20
C ASN A 250 -2.09 -28.88 -31.16
N GLN A 251 -1.84 -28.69 -29.87
CA GLN A 251 -2.62 -29.26 -28.76
C GLN A 251 -3.50 -28.22 -28.05
N VAL A 252 -3.45 -26.95 -28.44
CA VAL A 252 -4.11 -25.84 -27.74
C VAL A 252 -5.16 -25.18 -28.63
N GLN A 253 -6.18 -24.58 -28.01
CA GLN A 253 -7.31 -23.98 -28.73
C GLN A 253 -7.16 -22.47 -28.90
N ALA A 254 -6.46 -21.82 -27.97
CA ALA A 254 -6.22 -20.39 -27.99
C ALA A 254 -4.87 -20.06 -27.36
N PHE A 255 -4.35 -18.89 -27.72
CA PHE A 255 -3.17 -18.30 -27.10
C PHE A 255 -3.56 -17.12 -26.24
N HIS A 256 -2.90 -16.99 -25.09
CA HIS A 256 -2.96 -15.81 -24.26
C HIS A 256 -1.60 -15.11 -24.28
N PHE A 257 -1.54 -13.91 -24.84
CA PHE A 257 -0.32 -13.10 -24.86
C PHE A 257 -0.27 -12.23 -23.62
N LYS A 258 0.78 -12.42 -22.80
CA LYS A 258 1.02 -11.62 -21.60
C LYS A 258 2.03 -10.51 -21.91
N GLY A 259 1.59 -9.26 -21.71
CA GLY A 259 2.35 -8.03 -21.92
C GLY A 259 2.98 -7.47 -20.66
#